data_AF-A0AAW2FDZ6-F1
#
_entry.id   AF-A0AAW2FDZ6-F1
#
_cell.length_a   1.000
_cell.length_b   1.000
_cell.length_c   1.000
_cell.angle_alpha   90.00
_cell.angle_beta   90.00
_cell.angle_gamma   90.00
#
_symmetry.space_group_name_H-M   'P 1'
#
loop_
_entity.id
_entity.type
_entity.pdbx_description
1 polymer ?
#
loop_
_entity_poly.entity_id
_entity_poly.type
_entity_poly.pdbx_seq_one_letter_code
_entity_poly.pdbx_strand_id
1 'polypeptide(L)'
;MNYLARSVINFARTCIANSIQVNILSATRICASTALQGLEQIRFGSTFMQIHRRGGPFHKRKPSKNPFDGQPFMKGIVLKTVIKKPKKPNSANRKCVVVRLSNGKEMTAYVPGIGHNLQEHNIVLCRNGRLRDTPGVKIKCVRGKYDLPHVAKNN
;
A
#
# COMPACT_ATOMS: atom_id res chain seq x y z
N MET A 1 2.79 -36.64 -11.79
CA MET A 1 2.97 -38.08 -12.05
C MET A 1 4.31 -38.23 -12.77
N ASN A 2 5.46 -38.62 -12.20
CA ASN A 2 5.75 -39.53 -11.11
C ASN A 2 7.21 -39.36 -10.60
N TYR A 3 7.58 -38.21 -10.01
CA TYR A 3 8.85 -38.10 -9.25
C TYR A 3 8.82 -38.98 -7.99
N LEU A 4 7.65 -39.07 -7.34
CA LEU A 4 7.43 -39.99 -6.23
C LEU A 4 7.64 -41.45 -6.66
N ALA A 5 7.07 -41.89 -7.79
CA ALA A 5 7.24 -43.29 -8.21
C ALA A 5 8.68 -43.60 -8.66
N ARG A 6 9.40 -42.65 -9.28
CA ARG A 6 10.83 -42.82 -9.62
C ARG A 6 11.73 -42.87 -8.38
N SER A 7 11.40 -42.12 -7.34
CA SER A 7 12.11 -42.13 -6.05
C SER A 7 11.89 -43.44 -5.29
N VAL A 8 10.66 -43.94 -5.23
CA VAL A 8 10.32 -45.20 -4.55
C VAL A 8 10.96 -46.42 -5.26
N ILE A 9 10.97 -46.43 -6.60
CA ILE A 9 11.59 -47.51 -7.39
C ILE A 9 13.12 -47.51 -7.27
N ASN A 10 13.77 -46.34 -7.25
CA ASN A 10 15.22 -46.26 -7.02
C ASN A 10 15.62 -46.61 -5.59
N PHE A 11 14.76 -46.34 -4.61
CA PHE A 11 14.96 -46.77 -3.23
C PHE A 11 14.87 -48.30 -3.11
N ALA A 12 13.87 -48.94 -3.74
CA ALA A 12 13.77 -50.39 -3.76
C ALA A 12 14.99 -51.08 -4.43
N ARG A 13 15.59 -50.48 -5.47
CA ARG A 13 16.81 -51.00 -6.12
C ARG A 13 18.07 -50.92 -5.25
N THR A 14 18.23 -49.89 -4.41
CA THR A 14 19.38 -49.78 -3.49
C THR A 14 19.23 -50.66 -2.26
N CYS A 15 18.00 -51.02 -1.88
CA CYS A 15 17.71 -51.96 -0.80
C CYS A 15 18.07 -53.41 -1.18
N ILE A 16 17.75 -53.82 -2.41
CA ILE A 16 17.98 -55.20 -2.89
C ILE A 16 19.47 -55.45 -3.18
N ALA A 17 20.24 -54.42 -3.55
CA ALA A 17 21.67 -54.54 -3.81
C ALA A 17 22.55 -54.62 -2.54
N ASN A 18 22.01 -54.33 -1.35
CA ASN A 18 22.74 -54.33 -0.07
C ASN A 18 22.18 -55.35 0.93
N SER A 19 21.64 -56.48 0.45
CA SER A 19 21.18 -57.57 1.33
C SER A 19 22.31 -58.39 1.94
N ILE A 20 23.57 -57.97 1.81
CA ILE A 20 24.72 -58.62 2.42
C ILE A 20 25.47 -57.57 3.25
N GLN A 21 25.28 -57.65 4.57
CA GLN A 21 25.90 -56.84 5.63
C GLN A 21 25.47 -55.37 5.72
N VAL A 22 24.26 -55.11 6.23
CA VAL A 22 23.92 -53.80 6.78
C VAL A 22 23.60 -53.95 8.26
N ASN A 23 24.49 -53.42 9.11
CA ASN A 23 24.34 -53.36 10.56
C ASN A 23 23.02 -52.64 10.94
N ILE A 24 22.33 -53.14 11.97
CA ILE A 24 21.10 -52.51 12.52
C ILE A 24 21.33 -51.03 12.87
N LEU A 25 22.57 -50.68 13.24
CA LEU A 25 23.00 -49.32 13.55
C LEU A 25 23.13 -48.40 12.33
N SER A 26 23.44 -48.93 11.14
CA SER A 26 23.50 -48.15 9.91
C SER A 26 22.13 -47.94 9.28
N ALA A 27 21.22 -48.93 9.40
CA ALA A 27 19.82 -48.79 8.98
C ALA A 27 19.08 -47.70 9.80
N THR A 28 19.31 -47.64 11.11
CA THR A 28 18.75 -46.59 11.99
C THR A 28 19.32 -45.21 11.68
N ARG A 29 20.61 -45.10 11.32
CA ARG A 29 21.22 -43.82 10.87
C ARG A 29 20.66 -43.30 9.54
N ILE A 30 20.36 -44.19 8.58
CA ILE A 30 19.77 -43.83 7.28
C ILE A 30 18.29 -43.44 7.43
N CYS A 31 17.54 -44.10 8.31
CA CYS A 31 16.17 -43.71 8.64
C CYS A 31 16.10 -42.38 9.43
N ALA A 32 17.06 -42.14 10.33
CA ALA A 32 17.14 -40.89 11.08
C ALA A 32 17.50 -39.69 10.18
N SER A 33 18.38 -39.87 9.19
CA SER A 33 18.76 -38.80 8.26
C SER A 33 17.64 -38.43 7.27
N THR A 34 16.83 -39.40 6.83
CA THR A 34 15.64 -39.16 6.00
C THR A 34 14.49 -38.53 6.79
N ALA A 35 14.31 -38.89 8.07
CA ALA A 35 13.36 -38.20 8.96
C ALA A 35 13.74 -36.73 9.22
N LEU A 36 15.03 -36.44 9.38
CA LEU A 36 15.53 -35.06 9.54
C LEU A 36 15.44 -34.23 8.25
N GLN A 37 15.69 -34.83 7.07
CA GLN A 37 15.47 -34.18 5.78
C GLN A 37 13.98 -33.90 5.48
N GLY A 38 13.06 -34.74 5.99
CA GLY A 38 11.61 -34.50 5.91
C GLY A 38 11.14 -33.32 6.78
N LEU A 39 11.81 -33.06 7.91
CA LEU A 39 11.52 -31.92 8.79
C LEU A 39 12.09 -30.60 8.26
N GLU A 40 13.18 -30.63 7.51
CA GLU A 40 13.77 -29.44 6.85
C GLU A 40 12.87 -28.85 5.75
N GLN A 41 12.03 -29.67 5.10
CA GLN A 41 11.04 -29.19 4.10
C GLN A 41 9.88 -28.39 4.71
N ILE A 42 9.70 -28.40 6.04
CA ILE A 42 8.65 -27.66 6.74
C ILE A 42 9.00 -26.16 6.86
N ARG A 43 10.23 -25.74 6.54
CA ARG A 43 10.72 -24.37 6.85
C ARG A 43 10.45 -23.26 5.83
N PHE A 44 9.81 -23.47 4.68
CA PHE A 44 9.64 -22.38 3.69
C PHE A 44 8.24 -22.16 3.08
N GLY A 45 7.19 -22.78 3.60
CA GLY A 45 5.84 -22.50 3.11
C GLY A 45 4.77 -22.77 4.13
N SER A 46 3.85 -21.81 4.33
CA SER A 46 2.62 -22.04 5.08
C SER A 46 1.88 -23.22 4.45
N THR A 47 1.63 -24.27 5.22
CA THR A 47 0.95 -25.47 4.71
C THR A 47 -0.41 -25.12 4.12
N PHE A 48 -0.90 -25.91 3.16
CA PHE A 48 -2.25 -25.74 2.60
C PHE A 48 -3.31 -25.68 3.71
N MET A 49 -3.16 -26.53 4.75
CA MET A 49 -4.00 -26.51 5.94
C MET A 49 -3.94 -25.18 6.70
N GLN A 50 -2.77 -24.53 6.76
CA GLN A 50 -2.62 -23.22 7.40
C GLN A 50 -3.28 -22.09 6.60
N ILE A 51 -3.26 -22.15 5.26
CA ILE A 51 -3.99 -21.22 4.39
C ILE A 51 -5.50 -21.44 4.49
N HIS A 52 -5.94 -22.71 4.48
CA HIS A 52 -7.34 -23.10 4.67
C HIS A 52 -7.88 -22.59 6.03
N ARG A 53 -7.12 -22.77 7.12
CA ARG A 53 -7.47 -22.26 8.46
C ARG A 53 -7.48 -20.72 8.53
N ARG A 54 -6.62 -20.04 7.76
CA ARG A 54 -6.59 -18.57 7.68
C ARG A 54 -7.67 -17.96 6.78
N GLY A 55 -8.39 -18.77 5.99
CA GLY A 55 -9.38 -18.27 5.05
C GLY A 55 -8.78 -17.58 3.81
N GLY A 56 -7.54 -17.92 3.44
CA GLY A 56 -6.85 -17.39 2.27
C GLY A 56 -5.55 -16.62 2.55
N PRO A 57 -4.96 -15.96 1.54
CA PRO A 57 -3.73 -15.20 1.69
C PRO A 57 -3.87 -14.05 2.69
N PHE A 58 -2.78 -13.71 3.39
CA PHE A 58 -2.78 -12.56 4.29
C PHE A 58 -2.90 -11.24 3.50
N HIS A 59 -3.95 -10.47 3.78
CA HIS A 59 -4.18 -9.16 3.18
C HIS A 59 -3.68 -8.05 4.12
N LYS A 60 -2.70 -7.26 3.68
CA LYS A 60 -2.25 -6.07 4.43
C LYS A 60 -3.34 -4.99 4.39
N ARG A 61 -3.72 -4.47 5.57
CA ARG A 61 -4.63 -3.32 5.68
C ARG A 61 -3.97 -2.08 5.06
N LYS A 62 -4.71 -1.36 4.20
CA LYS A 62 -4.23 -0.10 3.61
C LYS A 62 -4.43 1.05 4.60
N PRO A 63 -3.44 1.95 4.80
CA PRO A 63 -3.61 3.10 5.67
C PRO A 63 -4.67 4.06 5.11
N SER A 64 -5.26 4.87 5.99
CA SER A 64 -6.18 5.94 5.62
C SER A 64 -5.50 6.92 4.65
N LYS A 65 -6.21 7.29 3.59
CA LYS A 65 -5.74 8.29 2.61
C LYS A 65 -6.09 9.73 3.03
N ASN A 66 -6.78 9.91 4.16
CA ASN A 66 -7.23 11.22 4.61
C ASN A 66 -6.06 12.01 5.24
N PRO A 67 -5.71 13.19 4.73
CA PRO A 67 -4.67 14.04 5.32
C PRO A 67 -5.07 14.70 6.66
N PHE A 68 -6.35 14.66 7.02
CA PHE A 68 -6.90 15.33 8.21
C PHE A 68 -7.12 14.38 9.40
N ASP A 69 -6.35 13.31 9.47
CA ASP A 69 -6.36 12.42 10.64
C ASP A 69 -7.77 11.88 11.00
N GLY A 70 -8.62 11.68 9.98
CA GLY A 70 -10.00 11.18 10.12
C GLY A 70 -11.10 12.25 10.01
N GLN A 71 -10.76 13.54 10.11
CA GLN A 71 -11.74 14.63 10.05
C GLN A 71 -12.21 14.90 8.60
N PRO A 72 -13.46 15.35 8.40
CA PRO A 72 -13.98 15.67 7.06
C PRO A 72 -13.43 16.99 6.51
N PHE A 73 -13.26 17.99 7.38
CA PHE A 73 -12.77 19.32 7.06
C PHE A 73 -11.71 19.77 8.06
N MET A 74 -10.84 20.68 7.63
CA MET A 74 -9.83 21.26 8.49
C MET A 74 -9.60 22.74 8.12
N LYS A 75 -9.47 23.59 9.14
CA LYS A 75 -9.12 25.00 8.95
C LYS A 75 -7.63 25.11 8.62
N GLY A 76 -7.26 26.06 7.76
CA GLY A 76 -5.87 26.36 7.46
C GLY A 76 -5.65 27.83 7.14
N ILE A 77 -4.40 28.25 7.28
CA ILE A 77 -3.91 29.58 6.94
C ILE A 77 -3.10 29.46 5.64
N VAL A 78 -3.34 30.35 4.69
CA VAL A 78 -2.59 30.40 3.43
C VAL A 78 -1.19 30.95 3.70
N LEU A 79 -0.17 30.21 3.28
CA LEU A 79 1.23 30.64 3.32
C LEU A 79 1.63 31.36 2.03
N LYS A 80 1.26 30.79 0.87
CA LYS A 80 1.54 31.38 -0.44
C LYS A 80 0.60 30.85 -1.51
N THR A 81 0.34 31.67 -2.53
CA THR A 81 -0.40 31.26 -3.73
C THR A 81 0.55 30.67 -4.76
N VAL A 82 0.20 29.51 -5.34
CA VAL A 82 1.06 28.78 -6.28
C VAL A 82 0.29 28.24 -7.46
N ILE A 83 0.87 28.31 -8.66
CA ILE A 83 0.31 27.71 -9.86
C ILE A 83 1.00 26.37 -10.10
N LYS A 84 0.24 25.27 -10.11
CA LYS A 84 0.77 23.94 -10.41
C LYS A 84 0.32 23.48 -11.80
N LYS A 85 1.27 22.95 -12.58
CA LYS A 85 1.01 22.32 -13.87
C LYS A 85 0.48 20.89 -13.66
N PRO A 86 -0.50 20.42 -14.45
CA PRO A 86 -0.96 19.03 -14.43
C PRO A 86 0.08 18.09 -15.05
N LYS A 87 -0.11 16.78 -14.85
CA LYS A 87 0.61 15.75 -15.60
C LYS A 87 0.16 15.73 -17.07
N LYS A 88 1.06 15.36 -17.98
CA LYS A 88 0.73 14.96 -19.36
C LYS A 88 -0.36 13.86 -19.29
N PRO A 89 -1.45 13.88 -20.08
CA PRO A 89 -1.69 14.56 -21.37
C PRO A 89 -2.21 16.00 -21.29
N ASN A 90 -2.57 16.49 -20.10
CA ASN A 90 -3.23 17.78 -19.96
C ASN A 90 -2.21 18.93 -19.88
N SER A 91 -2.59 20.11 -20.34
CA SER A 91 -1.81 21.36 -20.23
C SER A 91 -2.73 22.47 -19.70
N ALA A 92 -2.49 22.93 -18.48
CA ALA A 92 -3.26 24.00 -17.85
C ALA A 92 -2.52 24.59 -16.66
N ASN A 93 -2.99 25.73 -16.15
CA ASN A 93 -2.53 26.33 -14.91
C ASN A 93 -3.56 26.07 -13.81
N ARG A 94 -3.25 25.19 -12.85
CA ARG A 94 -4.14 24.93 -11.70
C ARG A 94 -3.81 25.91 -10.58
N LYS A 95 -4.77 26.78 -10.27
CA LYS A 95 -4.72 27.73 -9.15
C LYS A 95 -4.72 26.95 -7.83
N CYS A 96 -3.61 26.97 -7.12
CA CYS A 96 -3.43 26.28 -5.86
C CYS A 96 -2.89 27.25 -4.80
N VAL A 97 -2.98 26.83 -3.53
CA VAL A 97 -2.44 27.56 -2.39
C VAL A 97 -1.69 26.58 -1.49
N VAL A 98 -0.56 27.01 -0.93
CA VAL A 98 0.09 26.29 0.16
C VAL A 98 -0.56 26.75 1.45
N VAL A 99 -1.08 25.79 2.21
CA VAL A 99 -1.79 26.05 3.47
C VAL A 99 -1.10 25.34 4.61
N ARG A 100 -1.00 26.02 5.75
CA ARG A 100 -0.68 25.41 7.03
C ARG A 100 -1.99 25.06 7.72
N LEU A 101 -2.24 23.77 7.88
CA LEU A 101 -3.45 23.26 8.51
C LEU A 101 -3.36 23.39 10.03
N SER A 102 -4.51 23.29 10.72
CA SER A 102 -4.56 23.33 12.19
C SER A 102 -3.76 22.22 12.87
N ASN A 103 -3.52 21.09 12.19
CA ASN A 103 -2.63 20.01 12.66
C ASN A 103 -1.13 20.32 12.46
N GLY A 104 -0.78 21.54 12.03
CA GLY A 104 0.59 21.98 11.79
C GLY A 104 1.19 21.50 10.46
N LYS A 105 0.52 20.60 9.72
CA LYS A 105 1.02 20.07 8.45
C LYS A 105 0.85 21.11 7.35
N GLU A 106 1.90 21.28 6.55
CA GLU A 106 1.87 22.11 5.35
C GLU A 106 1.47 21.28 4.14
N MET A 107 0.46 21.74 3.41
CA MET A 107 -0.08 21.02 2.27
C MET A 107 -0.46 21.97 1.14
N THR A 108 -0.42 21.48 -0.10
CA THR A 108 -0.97 22.24 -1.23
C THR A 108 -2.46 21.92 -1.40
N ALA A 109 -3.30 22.94 -1.35
CA ALA A 109 -4.73 22.88 -1.63
C ALA A 109 -5.06 23.46 -3.01
N TYR A 110 -6.00 22.81 -3.72
CA TYR A 110 -6.56 23.34 -4.95
C TYR A 110 -7.72 24.30 -4.66
N VAL A 111 -7.75 25.44 -5.33
CA VAL A 111 -8.86 26.41 -5.25
C VAL A 111 -9.84 26.11 -6.39
N PRO A 112 -11.08 25.68 -6.09
CA PRO A 112 -12.05 25.37 -7.13
C PRO A 112 -12.67 26.65 -7.73
N GLY A 113 -13.13 26.52 -8.98
CA GLY A 113 -13.78 27.60 -9.73
C GLY A 113 -12.80 28.50 -10.48
N ILE A 114 -13.34 29.61 -11.01
CA ILE A 114 -12.61 30.59 -11.80
C ILE A 114 -12.29 31.81 -10.93
N GLY A 115 -11.01 32.19 -10.87
CA GLY A 115 -10.55 33.38 -10.12
C GLY A 115 -10.58 33.20 -8.60
N HIS A 116 -9.67 33.82 -7.85
CA HIS A 116 -9.74 33.89 -6.38
C HIS A 116 -8.92 35.10 -5.90
N ASN A 117 -9.29 35.64 -4.74
CA ASN A 117 -8.60 36.75 -4.08
C ASN A 117 -7.96 36.28 -2.76
N LEU A 118 -7.32 35.11 -2.75
CA LEU A 118 -6.61 34.64 -1.56
C LEU A 118 -5.23 35.26 -1.55
N GLN A 119 -4.86 35.79 -0.40
CA GLN A 119 -3.53 36.32 -0.10
C GLN A 119 -2.90 35.47 1.01
N GLU A 120 -1.67 35.80 1.36
CA GLU A 120 -1.00 35.22 2.52
C GLU A 120 -1.78 35.60 3.80
N HIS A 121 -1.74 34.74 4.81
CA HIS A 121 -2.48 34.87 6.08
C HIS A 121 -4.01 34.73 6.00
N ASN A 122 -4.59 34.66 4.80
CA ASN A 122 -6.01 34.37 4.67
C ASN A 122 -6.35 32.98 5.23
N ILE A 123 -7.52 32.91 5.85
CA ILE A 123 -8.07 31.70 6.46
C ILE A 123 -8.97 31.00 5.44
N VAL A 124 -8.78 29.69 5.30
CA VAL A 124 -9.58 28.86 4.40
C VAL A 124 -10.03 27.56 5.08
N LEU A 125 -11.18 27.04 4.63
CA LEU A 125 -11.65 25.71 5.01
C LEU A 125 -11.19 24.72 3.93
N CYS A 126 -10.48 23.68 4.32
CA CYS A 126 -10.01 22.64 3.43
C CYS A 126 -10.84 21.36 3.62
N ARG A 127 -11.09 20.66 2.52
CA ARG A 127 -11.73 19.33 2.48
C ARG A 127 -10.84 18.32 1.79
N ASN A 128 -11.04 17.05 2.13
CA ASN A 128 -10.32 15.96 1.48
C ASN A 128 -10.80 15.86 0.03
N GLY A 129 -9.85 15.84 -0.91
CA GLY A 129 -10.20 15.86 -2.33
C GLY A 129 -8.97 15.88 -3.22
N ARG A 130 -8.53 14.70 -3.65
CA ARG A 130 -7.39 14.62 -4.58
C ARG A 130 -7.73 15.28 -5.92
N LEU A 131 -6.84 16.15 -6.40
CA LEU A 131 -6.89 16.61 -7.78
C LEU A 131 -6.27 15.51 -8.67
N ARG A 132 -7.04 14.99 -9.62
CA ARG A 132 -6.63 13.81 -10.41
C ARG A 132 -5.42 14.09 -11.31
N ASP A 133 -5.34 15.32 -11.83
CA ASP A 133 -4.35 15.71 -12.84
C ASP A 133 -3.03 16.17 -12.23
N THR A 134 -3.06 16.84 -11.07
CA THR A 134 -1.87 17.42 -10.47
C THR A 134 -1.36 16.51 -9.34
N PRO A 135 -0.17 15.92 -9.49
CA PRO A 135 0.42 15.13 -8.41
C PRO A 135 0.70 16.00 -7.17
N GLY A 136 0.59 15.41 -5.99
CA GLY A 136 0.84 16.09 -4.71
C GLY A 136 -0.30 16.97 -4.19
N VAL A 137 -1.35 17.25 -4.98
CA VAL A 137 -2.50 18.04 -4.51
C VAL A 137 -3.61 17.10 -4.01
N LYS A 138 -3.64 16.89 -2.69
CA LYS A 138 -4.53 15.94 -2.01
C LYS A 138 -5.79 16.58 -1.41
N ILE A 139 -5.80 17.90 -1.24
CA ILE A 139 -6.88 18.65 -0.59
C ILE A 139 -7.43 19.75 -1.49
N LYS A 140 -8.66 20.16 -1.24
CA LYS A 140 -9.34 21.27 -1.96
C LYS A 140 -9.86 22.28 -0.95
N CYS A 141 -9.82 23.56 -1.28
CA CYS A 141 -10.51 24.58 -0.51
C CYS A 141 -12.03 24.48 -0.75
N VAL A 142 -12.81 24.83 0.28
CA VAL A 142 -14.26 24.95 0.22
C VAL A 142 -14.61 26.41 -0.08
N ARG A 143 -15.41 26.63 -1.13
CA ARG A 143 -15.93 27.95 -1.50
C ARG A 143 -17.09 28.35 -0.59
N GLY A 144 -17.23 29.65 -0.33
CA GLY A 144 -18.32 30.19 0.48
C GLY A 144 -18.07 30.15 1.98
N LYS A 145 -16.82 30.00 2.42
CA LYS A 145 -16.45 29.96 3.84
C LYS A 145 -15.12 30.65 4.10
N TYR A 146 -15.04 31.38 5.23
CA TYR A 146 -13.91 32.24 5.60
C TYR A 146 -13.58 33.21 4.45
N ASP A 147 -12.31 33.38 4.11
CA ASP A 147 -11.86 34.39 3.14
C ASP A 147 -11.96 33.93 1.68
N LEU A 148 -12.57 32.75 1.45
CA LEU A 148 -12.82 32.25 0.10
C LEU A 148 -14.32 32.38 -0.26
N PRO A 149 -14.73 33.51 -0.88
CA PRO A 149 -16.13 33.73 -1.25
C PRO A 149 -16.58 32.82 -2.39
N HIS A 150 -17.90 32.79 -2.61
CA HIS A 150 -18.51 32.15 -3.79
C HIS A 150 -17.94 32.73 -5.09
N VAL A 151 -18.03 31.96 -6.17
CA VAL A 151 -17.59 32.43 -7.50
C VAL A 151 -18.62 33.44 -7.99
N ALA A 152 -18.15 34.63 -8.38
CA ALA A 152 -19.01 35.65 -8.98
C ALA A 152 -19.57 35.14 -10.32
N LYS A 153 -20.86 35.42 -10.57
CA LYS A 153 -21.47 35.20 -11.87
C LYS A 153 -21.13 36.39 -12.76
N ASN A 154 -20.47 36.16 -13.88
CA ASN A 154 -20.32 37.18 -14.89
C ASN A 154 -21.62 37.20 -15.71
N ASN A 155 -22.26 38.37 -15.81
CA ASN A 155 -23.41 38.62 -16.69
C ASN A 155 -22.93 38.85 -18.12
#